data_AF-A0A444JPG3-F1
#
_entry.id   AF-A0A444JPG3-F1
#
_cell.length_a   1.000
_cell.length_b   1.000
_cell.length_c   1.000
_cell.angle_alpha   90.00
_cell.angle_beta   90.00
_cell.angle_gamma   90.00
#
_symmetry.space_group_name_H-M   'P 1'
#
loop_
_entity.id
_entity.type
_entity.pdbx_description
1 polymer ?
#
loop_
_entity_poly.entity_id
_entity_poly.type
_entity_poly.pdbx_seq_one_letter_code
_entity_poly.pdbx_strand_id
1 'polypeptide(L)'
;METENLAVNDAELGDTPAIETHSEQDEKAFLSTLDDDSQDFDPTSVKAKEDDKKAETEAAAGVVFIGLMTVEQTMKTLVHPEFGFDPDQSEAVAYKVAPLIVKYGGNPPPWLAAYMDEIMAVAAIGMLAISSWMQVKQLKAADIAAAKEKAKQAANDDHQQEAA
;
A
#
# COMPACT_ATOMS: atom_id res chain seq x y z
N MET A 1 -73.87 -0.15 45.01
CA MET A 1 -72.63 0.65 44.96
C MET A 1 -71.52 -0.36 44.83
N GLU A 2 -71.22 -0.69 43.58
CA GLU A 2 -70.33 -1.77 43.17
C GLU A 2 -68.88 -1.37 43.45
N THR A 3 -68.14 -2.33 43.99
CA THR A 3 -66.72 -2.24 44.29
C THR A 3 -65.92 -2.27 43.00
N GLU A 4 -65.29 -1.15 42.65
CA GLU A 4 -64.34 -1.05 41.55
C GLU A 4 -63.02 -1.74 41.98
N ASN A 5 -62.92 -3.03 41.67
CA ASN A 5 -61.72 -3.83 41.84
C ASN A 5 -60.85 -3.59 40.60
N LEU A 6 -59.80 -2.79 40.77
CA LEU A 6 -58.82 -2.47 39.74
C LEU A 6 -58.22 -3.77 39.18
N ALA A 7 -58.41 -3.96 37.87
CA ALA A 7 -58.03 -5.15 37.14
C ALA A 7 -56.53 -5.44 37.27
N VAL A 8 -56.28 -6.71 37.59
CA VAL A 8 -55.05 -7.48 37.43
C VAL A 8 -54.40 -7.16 36.09
N ASN A 9 -53.19 -6.57 36.12
CA ASN A 9 -52.34 -6.46 34.94
C ASN A 9 -51.24 -7.53 35.04
N ASP A 10 -51.62 -8.77 34.71
CA ASP A 10 -50.76 -9.96 34.70
C ASP A 10 -50.59 -10.45 33.25
N ALA A 11 -50.22 -9.53 32.36
CA ALA A 11 -50.17 -9.72 30.91
C ALA A 11 -48.77 -9.55 30.31
N GLU A 12 -47.70 -9.81 31.07
CA GLU A 12 -46.31 -9.74 30.55
C GLU A 12 -45.49 -11.01 30.84
N LEU A 13 -46.05 -12.20 30.59
CA LEU A 13 -45.28 -13.46 30.58
C LEU A 13 -45.76 -14.37 29.43
N GLY A 14 -45.60 -13.90 28.20
CA GLY A 14 -45.98 -14.62 26.98
C GLY A 14 -44.86 -14.69 25.96
N ASP A 15 -43.66 -15.11 26.35
CA ASP A 15 -42.62 -15.48 25.39
C ASP A 15 -42.09 -16.88 25.76
N THR A 16 -42.93 -17.88 25.55
CA THR A 16 -42.46 -19.26 25.39
C THR A 16 -41.59 -19.30 24.13
N PRO A 17 -40.32 -19.74 24.19
CA PRO A 17 -39.51 -19.88 22.99
C PRO A 17 -40.23 -20.88 22.08
N ALA A 18 -40.76 -20.38 20.96
CA ALA A 18 -41.30 -21.23 19.93
C ALA A 18 -40.16 -22.15 19.49
N ILE A 19 -40.31 -23.45 19.74
CA ILE A 19 -39.37 -24.44 19.20
C ILE A 19 -39.53 -24.33 17.69
N GLU A 20 -38.50 -23.84 17.01
CA GLU A 20 -38.48 -23.76 15.54
C GLU A 20 -38.61 -25.19 14.99
N THR A 21 -39.80 -25.50 14.48
CA THR A 21 -40.07 -26.79 13.82
C THR A 21 -39.84 -26.61 12.33
N HIS A 22 -38.75 -27.16 11.82
CA HIS A 22 -38.49 -27.24 10.39
C HIS A 22 -39.37 -28.34 9.77
N SER A 23 -39.86 -28.11 8.55
CA SER A 23 -40.63 -29.13 7.83
C SER A 23 -39.69 -30.21 7.28
N GLU A 24 -40.18 -31.44 7.11
CA GLU A 24 -39.41 -32.51 6.45
C GLU A 24 -38.92 -32.11 5.05
N GLN A 25 -39.62 -31.18 4.41
CA GLN A 25 -39.24 -30.62 3.11
C GLN A 25 -38.04 -29.67 3.23
N ASP A 26 -37.94 -28.88 4.29
CA ASP A 26 -36.80 -28.01 4.55
C ASP A 26 -35.55 -28.81 4.90
N GLU A 27 -35.69 -29.88 5.70
CA GLU A 27 -34.61 -30.80 6.00
C GLU A 27 -34.11 -31.49 4.73
N LYS A 28 -35.02 -31.93 3.86
CA LYS A 28 -34.67 -32.55 2.57
C LYS A 28 -34.03 -31.55 1.61
N ALA A 29 -34.47 -30.30 1.59
CA ALA A 29 -33.85 -29.24 0.78
C ALA A 29 -32.42 -28.96 1.26
N PHE A 30 -32.20 -28.89 2.57
CA PHE A 30 -30.88 -28.74 3.16
C PHE A 30 -29.95 -29.93 2.87
N LEU A 31 -30.45 -31.17 3.00
CA LEU A 31 -29.69 -32.37 2.64
C LEU A 31 -29.34 -32.41 1.14
N SER A 32 -30.24 -31.95 0.27
CA SER A 32 -29.96 -31.85 -1.16
C SER A 32 -28.89 -30.82 -1.49
N THR A 33 -28.79 -29.72 -0.72
CA THR A 33 -27.69 -28.76 -0.83
C THR A 33 -26.36 -29.37 -0.38
N LEU A 34 -26.36 -30.18 0.68
CA LEU A 34 -25.16 -30.88 1.15
C LEU A 34 -24.67 -31.99 0.20
N ASP A 35 -25.59 -32.67 -0.49
CA ASP A 35 -25.26 -33.65 -1.54
C ASP A 35 -24.71 -32.99 -2.82
N ASP A 36 -25.11 -31.75 -3.12
CA ASP A 36 -24.56 -30.97 -4.25
C ASP A 36 -23.21 -30.33 -3.89
N ASP A 37 -23.03 -29.96 -2.61
CA ASP A 37 -21.77 -29.50 -2.02
C ASP A 37 -20.84 -30.64 -1.58
N SER A 38 -21.14 -31.90 -1.94
CA SER A 38 -20.23 -33.05 -1.76
C SER A 38 -19.06 -33.00 -2.75
N GLN A 39 -18.47 -31.83 -2.93
CA GLN A 39 -17.09 -31.67 -3.39
C GLN A 39 -16.24 -32.52 -2.45
N ASP A 40 -15.76 -33.66 -2.95
CA ASP A 40 -14.85 -34.54 -2.21
C ASP A 40 -13.84 -33.68 -1.46
N PHE A 41 -13.89 -33.74 -0.12
CA PHE A 41 -12.93 -33.04 0.71
C PHE A 41 -11.56 -33.66 0.45
N ASP A 42 -10.84 -33.06 -0.51
CA ASP A 42 -9.52 -33.48 -0.90
C ASP A 42 -8.50 -32.67 -0.09
N PRO A 43 -7.85 -33.27 0.93
CA PRO A 43 -6.85 -32.58 1.73
C PRO A 43 -5.63 -32.17 0.91
N THR A 44 -5.41 -32.74 -0.28
CA THR A 44 -4.33 -32.32 -1.18
C THR A 44 -4.63 -31.01 -1.90
N SER A 45 -5.91 -30.68 -2.11
CA SER A 45 -6.35 -29.39 -2.67
C SER A 45 -6.05 -28.21 -1.74
N VAL A 46 -6.02 -28.46 -0.42
CA VAL A 46 -5.66 -27.45 0.59
C VAL A 46 -4.18 -27.10 0.47
N LYS A 47 -3.32 -28.11 0.29
CA LYS A 47 -1.88 -27.92 0.15
C LYS A 47 -1.52 -27.20 -1.16
N ALA A 48 -2.18 -27.55 -2.26
CA ALA A 48 -2.01 -26.84 -3.54
C ALA A 48 -2.39 -25.35 -3.41
N LYS A 49 -3.53 -25.04 -2.75
CA LYS A 49 -3.94 -23.65 -2.49
C LYS A 49 -2.98 -22.88 -1.56
N GLU A 50 -2.33 -23.55 -0.61
CA GLU A 50 -1.32 -22.93 0.25
C GLU A 50 -0.02 -22.62 -0.51
N ASP A 51 0.43 -23.54 -1.36
CA ASP A 51 1.63 -23.35 -2.18
C ASP A 51 1.41 -22.23 -3.23
N ASP A 52 0.24 -22.17 -3.86
CA ASP A 52 -0.14 -21.09 -4.77
C ASP A 52 -0.17 -19.73 -4.07
N LYS A 53 -0.80 -19.64 -2.89
CA LYS A 53 -0.83 -18.39 -2.09
C LYS A 53 0.56 -17.94 -1.65
N LYS A 54 1.46 -18.86 -1.34
CA LYS A 54 2.85 -18.54 -1.04
C LYS A 54 3.55 -17.97 -2.26
N ALA A 55 3.43 -18.63 -3.41
CA ALA A 55 4.02 -18.14 -4.66
C ALA A 55 3.52 -16.74 -5.05
N GLU A 56 2.21 -16.49 -4.89
CA GLU A 56 1.62 -15.15 -5.12
C GLU A 56 2.15 -14.10 -4.14
N THR A 57 2.29 -14.45 -2.86
CA THR A 57 2.82 -13.54 -1.83
C THR A 57 4.29 -13.22 -2.07
N GLU A 58 5.10 -14.20 -2.46
CA GLU A 58 6.51 -14.01 -2.83
C GLU A 58 6.64 -13.09 -4.05
N ALA A 59 5.84 -13.33 -5.10
CA ALA A 59 5.82 -12.47 -6.28
C ALA A 59 5.42 -11.03 -5.92
N ALA A 60 4.40 -10.86 -5.07
CA ALA A 60 3.97 -9.57 -4.58
C ALA A 60 5.04 -8.85 -3.74
N ALA A 61 5.73 -9.57 -2.84
CA ALA A 61 6.84 -9.03 -2.07
C ALA A 61 7.98 -8.58 -3.00
N GLY A 62 8.30 -9.36 -4.03
CA GLY A 62 9.27 -9.00 -5.05
C GLY A 62 8.94 -7.68 -5.77
N VAL A 63 7.67 -7.45 -6.12
CA VAL A 63 7.22 -6.17 -6.70
C VAL A 63 7.45 -5.00 -5.74
N VAL A 64 7.10 -5.16 -4.46
CA VAL A 64 7.32 -4.11 -3.45
C VAL A 64 8.81 -3.84 -3.27
N PHE A 65 9.64 -4.89 -3.24
CA PHE A 65 11.08 -4.76 -3.13
C PHE A 65 11.70 -3.98 -4.31
N ILE A 66 11.24 -4.23 -5.55
CA ILE A 66 11.64 -3.43 -6.72
C ILE A 66 11.23 -1.96 -6.55
N GLY A 67 10.04 -1.70 -6.02
CA GLY A 67 9.60 -0.35 -5.66
C GLY A 67 10.55 0.33 -4.67
N LEU A 68 10.93 -0.37 -3.60
CA LEU A 68 11.87 0.15 -2.59
C LEU A 68 13.26 0.42 -3.16
N MET A 69 13.79 -0.45 -4.03
CA MET A 69 15.05 -0.20 -4.73
C MET A 69 15.00 1.07 -5.60
N THR A 70 13.86 1.33 -6.24
CA THR A 70 13.65 2.55 -7.04
C THR A 70 13.66 3.81 -6.17
N VAL A 71 13.04 3.73 -5.00
CA VAL A 71 13.06 4.81 -4.00
C VAL A 71 14.49 5.04 -3.50
N GLU A 72 15.22 3.98 -3.16
CA GLU A 72 16.62 4.09 -2.72
C GLU A 72 17.48 4.79 -3.77
N GLN A 73 17.39 4.36 -5.04
CA GLN A 73 18.15 4.97 -6.13
C GLN A 73 17.81 6.46 -6.32
N THR A 74 16.54 6.81 -6.14
CA THR A 74 16.09 8.20 -6.17
C THR A 74 16.71 8.98 -5.01
N MET A 75 16.67 8.46 -3.79
CA MET A 75 17.27 9.10 -2.62
C MET A 75 18.80 9.25 -2.76
N LYS A 76 19.49 8.27 -3.35
CA LYS A 76 20.92 8.37 -3.67
C LYS A 76 21.22 9.54 -4.59
N THR A 77 20.38 9.75 -5.59
CA THR A 77 20.53 10.80 -6.60
C THR A 77 20.18 12.18 -6.04
N LEU A 78 19.10 12.27 -5.26
CA LEU A 78 18.55 13.55 -4.83
C LEU A 78 19.14 14.06 -3.50
N VAL A 79 19.53 13.16 -2.60
CA VAL A 79 19.91 13.48 -1.22
C VAL A 79 21.37 13.15 -0.94
N HIS A 80 21.76 11.88 -0.99
CA HIS A 80 23.12 11.46 -0.67
C HIS A 80 23.47 10.08 -1.27
N PRO A 81 24.61 9.91 -1.97
CA PRO A 81 24.94 8.68 -2.69
C PRO A 81 25.07 7.43 -1.79
N GLU A 82 25.48 7.61 -0.53
CA GLU A 82 25.60 6.51 0.45
C GLU A 82 24.26 6.13 1.12
N PHE A 83 23.15 6.77 0.76
CA PHE A 83 21.84 6.40 1.31
C PHE A 83 21.50 4.97 0.91
N GLY A 84 21.11 4.12 1.86
CA GLY A 84 20.62 2.78 1.58
C GLY A 84 19.60 2.37 2.63
N PHE A 85 18.57 1.63 2.23
CA PHE A 85 17.70 0.98 3.20
C PHE A 85 18.45 -0.20 3.85
N ASP A 86 18.14 -0.47 5.10
CA ASP A 86 18.56 -1.70 5.74
C ASP A 86 17.89 -2.89 5.02
N PRO A 87 18.65 -3.90 4.56
CA PRO A 87 18.10 -5.02 3.78
C PRO A 87 16.99 -5.76 4.51
N ASP A 88 17.17 -6.04 5.80
CA ASP A 88 16.21 -6.79 6.62
C ASP A 88 14.91 -5.98 6.81
N GLN A 89 15.03 -4.65 6.95
CA GLN A 89 13.87 -3.78 7.03
C GLN A 89 13.11 -3.70 5.70
N SER A 90 13.83 -3.62 4.58
CA SER A 90 13.21 -3.56 3.25
C SER A 90 12.44 -4.83 2.92
N GLU A 91 13.00 -6.00 3.28
CA GLU A 91 12.34 -7.30 3.15
C GLU A 91 11.11 -7.39 4.06
N ALA A 92 11.24 -6.98 5.33
CA ALA A 92 10.11 -6.97 6.26
C ALA A 92 8.96 -6.07 5.78
N VAL A 93 9.25 -4.93 5.17
CA VAL A 93 8.23 -4.06 4.56
C VAL A 93 7.61 -4.74 3.34
N ALA A 94 8.41 -5.36 2.47
CA ALA A 94 7.92 -6.05 1.28
C ALA A 94 6.89 -7.13 1.64
N TYR A 95 7.19 -7.99 2.61
CA TYR A 95 6.25 -9.03 3.06
C TYR A 95 5.03 -8.48 3.81
N LYS A 96 5.15 -7.34 4.50
CA LYS A 96 3.98 -6.71 5.14
C LYS A 96 3.01 -6.09 4.14
N VAL A 97 3.52 -5.60 3.01
CA VAL A 97 2.71 -4.96 1.97
C VAL A 97 2.21 -5.98 0.95
N ALA A 98 2.93 -7.09 0.74
CA ALA A 98 2.56 -8.14 -0.23
C ALA A 98 1.09 -8.61 -0.13
N PRO A 99 0.49 -8.84 1.05
CA PRO A 99 -0.92 -9.22 1.15
C PRO A 99 -1.88 -8.17 0.58
N LEU A 100 -1.53 -6.89 0.63
CA LEU A 100 -2.34 -5.82 0.01
C LEU A 100 -2.24 -5.90 -1.52
N ILE A 101 -1.05 -6.18 -2.05
CA ILE A 101 -0.86 -6.37 -3.49
C ILE A 101 -1.63 -7.60 -3.98
N VAL A 102 -1.56 -8.73 -3.28
CA VAL A 102 -2.34 -9.93 -3.61
C VAL A 102 -3.84 -9.64 -3.54
N LYS A 103 -4.30 -8.93 -2.50
CA LYS A 103 -5.72 -8.61 -2.31
C LYS A 103 -6.29 -7.67 -3.37
N TYR A 104 -5.53 -6.66 -3.78
CA TYR A 104 -6.02 -5.62 -4.69
C TYR A 104 -5.42 -5.70 -6.10
N GLY A 105 -4.62 -6.71 -6.41
CA GLY A 105 -4.00 -6.90 -7.73
C GLY A 105 -3.09 -5.75 -8.14
N GLY A 106 -2.48 -5.06 -7.17
CA GLY A 106 -1.71 -3.83 -7.41
C GLY A 106 -2.54 -2.56 -7.61
N ASN A 107 -3.87 -2.63 -7.62
CA ASN A 107 -4.71 -1.43 -7.59
C ASN A 107 -4.81 -0.86 -6.17
N PRO A 108 -5.00 0.46 -6.02
CA PRO A 108 -5.23 1.04 -4.72
C PRO A 108 -6.56 0.55 -4.12
N PRO A 109 -6.67 0.42 -2.78
CA PRO A 109 -7.94 0.16 -2.11
C PRO A 109 -9.00 1.22 -2.48
N PRO A 110 -10.31 0.90 -2.44
CA PRO A 110 -11.38 1.83 -2.87
C PRO A 110 -11.37 3.18 -2.14
N TRP A 111 -11.00 3.20 -0.86
CA TRP A 111 -10.90 4.44 -0.08
C TRP A 111 -9.74 5.33 -0.55
N LEU A 112 -8.69 4.75 -1.12
CA LEU A 112 -7.53 5.47 -1.65
C LEU A 112 -7.71 5.83 -3.13
N ALA A 113 -8.42 5.00 -3.88
CA ALA A 113 -8.72 5.24 -5.29
C ALA A 113 -9.43 6.60 -5.51
N ALA A 114 -10.28 7.01 -4.58
CA ALA A 114 -10.96 8.31 -4.63
C ALA A 114 -10.02 9.53 -4.52
N TYR A 115 -8.78 9.34 -4.06
CA TYR A 115 -7.77 10.40 -3.89
C TYR A 115 -6.61 10.26 -4.88
N MET A 116 -6.69 9.34 -5.84
CA MET A 116 -5.60 9.05 -6.75
C MET A 116 -5.22 10.27 -7.58
N ASP A 117 -6.20 11.03 -8.07
CA ASP A 117 -5.97 12.22 -8.86
C ASP A 117 -5.29 13.33 -8.04
N GLU A 118 -5.71 13.53 -6.78
CA GLU A 118 -5.09 14.50 -5.88
C GLU A 118 -3.65 14.10 -5.52
N ILE A 119 -3.40 12.82 -5.24
CA ILE A 119 -2.05 12.31 -4.95
C ILE A 119 -1.15 12.50 -6.16
N MET A 120 -1.65 12.20 -7.37
CA MET A 120 -0.90 12.37 -8.60
C MET A 120 -0.64 13.86 -8.90
N ALA A 121 -1.61 14.73 -8.64
CA ALA A 121 -1.43 16.18 -8.80
C ALA A 121 -0.36 16.71 -7.83
N VAL A 122 -0.42 16.34 -6.55
CA VAL A 122 0.58 16.73 -5.54
C VAL A 122 1.95 16.16 -5.90
N ALA A 123 2.02 14.91 -6.35
CA ALA A 123 3.27 14.30 -6.80
C ALA A 123 3.89 15.03 -7.99
N ALA A 124 3.07 15.40 -9.00
CA ALA A 124 3.54 16.14 -10.17
C ALA A 124 4.07 17.53 -9.79
N ILE A 125 3.34 18.27 -8.96
CA ILE A 125 3.76 19.58 -8.45
C ILE A 125 5.04 19.44 -7.63
N GLY A 126 5.12 18.44 -6.74
CA GLY A 126 6.31 18.15 -5.94
C GLY A 126 7.52 17.83 -6.79
N MET A 127 7.37 17.01 -7.82
CA MET A 127 8.46 16.66 -8.74
C MET A 127 8.96 17.87 -9.53
N LEU A 128 8.05 18.73 -9.98
CA LEU A 128 8.41 19.99 -10.64
C LEU A 128 9.19 20.90 -9.69
N ALA A 129 8.78 21.00 -8.43
CA ALA A 129 9.49 21.80 -7.42
C ALA A 129 10.90 21.26 -7.15
N ILE A 130 11.06 19.94 -7.00
CA ILE A 130 12.36 19.29 -6.79
C ILE A 130 13.28 19.53 -7.99
N SER A 131 12.79 19.30 -9.21
CA SER A 131 13.59 19.50 -10.43
C SER A 131 14.03 20.96 -10.58
N SER A 132 13.13 21.92 -10.30
CA SER A 132 13.44 23.34 -10.32
C SER A 132 14.55 23.70 -9.31
N TRP A 133 14.48 23.15 -8.10
CA TRP A 133 15.52 23.36 -7.09
C TRP A 133 16.88 22.80 -7.52
N MET A 134 16.91 21.64 -8.17
CA MET A 134 18.13 21.05 -8.71
C MET A 134 18.75 21.87 -9.83
N GLN A 135 17.92 22.36 -10.77
CA GLN A 135 18.38 23.25 -11.83
C GLN A 135 19.02 24.52 -11.26
N VAL A 136 18.41 25.14 -10.26
CA VAL A 136 18.98 26.32 -9.59
C VAL A 136 20.32 26.00 -8.94
N LYS A 137 20.47 24.84 -8.28
CA LYS A 137 21.76 24.44 -7.69
C LYS A 137 22.83 24.22 -8.77
N GLN A 138 22.48 23.58 -9.88
CA GLN A 138 23.41 23.35 -10.99
C GLN A 138 23.84 24.65 -11.64
N LEU A 139 22.92 25.58 -11.89
CA LEU A 139 23.24 26.90 -12.44
C LEU A 139 24.17 27.67 -11.51
N LYS A 140 23.88 27.71 -10.20
CA LYS A 140 24.78 28.33 -9.21
C LYS A 140 26.17 27.70 -9.19
N ALA A 141 26.26 26.37 -9.32
CA ALA A 141 27.54 25.68 -9.37
C ALA A 141 28.32 26.03 -10.65
N ALA A 142 27.64 26.10 -11.79
CA ALA A 142 28.23 26.51 -13.07
C ALA A 142 28.73 27.95 -13.03
N ASP A 143 27.97 28.88 -12.44
CA ASP A 143 28.37 30.28 -12.28
C ASP A 143 29.63 30.41 -11.41
N ILE A 144 29.71 29.66 -10.30
CA ILE A 144 30.89 29.63 -9.43
C ILE A 144 32.10 29.05 -10.17
N ALA A 145 31.91 27.99 -10.95
CA ALA A 145 32.98 27.39 -11.75
C ALA A 145 33.51 28.37 -12.81
N ALA A 146 32.61 29.02 -13.56
CA ALA A 146 32.97 30.01 -14.55
C ALA A 146 33.69 31.22 -13.93
N ALA A 147 33.26 31.69 -12.76
CA ALA A 147 33.93 32.76 -12.04
C ALA A 147 35.36 32.36 -11.60
N LYS A 148 35.53 31.11 -11.11
CA LYS A 148 36.85 30.58 -10.73
C LYS A 148 37.77 30.44 -11.94
N GLU A 149 37.26 30.00 -13.10
CA GLU A 149 38.07 29.92 -14.31
C GLU A 149 38.48 31.30 -14.82
N LYS A 150 37.57 32.27 -14.85
CA LYS A 150 37.89 33.66 -15.21
C LYS A 150 38.95 34.27 -14.28
N ALA A 151 38.84 34.03 -12.97
CA ALA A 151 39.84 34.50 -12.01
C ALA A 151 41.22 33.86 -12.23
N LYS A 152 41.27 32.57 -12.59
CA LYS A 152 42.53 31.89 -12.93
C LYS A 152 43.15 32.40 -14.24
N GLN A 153 42.32 32.69 -15.24
CA GLN A 153 42.77 33.25 -16.51
C GLN A 153 43.34 34.66 -16.33
N ALA A 154 42.64 35.53 -15.59
CA ALA A 154 43.12 36.87 -15.29
C ALA A 154 44.46 36.86 -14.50
N ALA A 155 44.62 35.96 -13.54
CA ALA A 155 45.88 35.81 -12.81
C ALA A 155 47.04 35.30 -13.70
N ASN A 156 46.75 34.43 -14.67
CA ASN A 156 47.77 33.95 -15.62
C ASN A 156 48.17 35.03 -16.64
N ASP A 157 47.25 35.89 -17.05
CA ASP A 157 47.55 37.01 -17.96
C ASP A 157 48.41 38.08 -17.28
N ASP A 158 48.12 38.43 -16.01
CA ASP A 158 48.94 39.37 -15.22
C ASP A 158 50.38 38.83 -15.02
N HIS A 159 50.54 37.54 -14.74
CA HIS A 159 51.86 36.91 -14.60
C HIS A 159 52.66 36.83 -15.91
N GLN A 160 52.01 36.83 -17.08
CA GLN A 160 52.69 36.89 -18.39
C GLN A 160 53.05 38.32 -18.79
N GLN A 161 52.29 39.34 -18.34
CA GLN A 161 52.60 40.75 -18.58
C GLN A 161 53.74 41.29 -17.71
N GLU A 162 53.93 40.77 -16.50
CA GLU A 162 55.01 41.20 -15.59
C GLU A 162 56.38 40.55 -15.92
N ALA A 163 56.39 39.50 -16.74
CA ALA A 163 57.59 38.74 -17.14
C ALA A 163 58.15 39.11 -18.54
N ALA A 164 57.54 40.09 -19.23
CA ALA A 164 57.95 40.60 -20.55
C ALA A 164 58.51 42.02 -20.45
#